data_AF-A0A7W9YDQ6-F1
#
_entry.id   AF-A0A7W9YDQ6-F1
#
_cell.length_a   1.000
_cell.length_b   1.000
_cell.length_c   1.000
_cell.angle_alpha   90.00
_cell.angle_beta   90.00
_cell.angle_gamma   90.00
#
_symmetry.space_group_name_H-M   'P 1'
#
loop_
_entity.id
_entity.type
_entity.pdbx_description
1 polymer ?
#
loop_
_entity_poly.entity_id
_entity_poly.type
_entity_poly.pdbx_seq_one_letter_code
_entity_poly.pdbx_strand_id
1 'polypeptide(L)'
;MRSLLSLFLPVAVLLLRVSGQHQPPHGRHAAGRRRSEAGGTPAPRRAPRPRPYAAEVAAPPAPAPGPSRIPDRDAFYRLAELSPHAPGWNFTYDHTALAPYTARNRAEPQMVIAAARVADLGAMLDSITSPAWPRPAALTAQQRSAAALERGELDRLVRAGAGR
;
A
#
# COMPACT_ATOMS: atom_id res chain seq x y z
N MET A 1 9.21 -16.72 -39.84
CA MET A 1 7.88 -16.20 -39.42
C MET A 1 6.92 -17.36 -39.20
N ARG A 2 6.65 -17.74 -37.94
CA ARG A 2 5.51 -18.54 -37.42
C ARG A 2 5.94 -19.29 -36.15
N SER A 3 5.84 -18.63 -35.00
CA SER A 3 5.74 -19.28 -33.67
C SER A 3 5.40 -18.24 -32.61
N LEU A 4 4.24 -17.60 -32.75
CA LEU A 4 3.67 -16.69 -31.73
C LEU A 4 2.28 -17.14 -31.26
N LEU A 5 1.85 -18.36 -31.61
CA LEU A 5 0.47 -18.82 -31.42
C LEU A 5 0.28 -19.89 -30.33
N SER A 6 1.35 -20.35 -29.66
CA SER A 6 1.25 -21.36 -28.59
C SER A 6 1.17 -20.80 -27.16
N LEU A 7 1.29 -19.49 -26.97
CA LEU A 7 1.39 -18.87 -25.64
C LEU A 7 0.07 -18.29 -25.11
N PHE A 8 -1.02 -18.37 -25.88
CA PHE A 8 -2.34 -17.86 -25.48
C PHE A 8 -3.27 -18.93 -24.87
N LEU A 9 -2.94 -20.22 -25.00
CA LEU A 9 -3.78 -21.30 -24.51
C LEU A 9 -3.90 -21.39 -22.96
N PRO A 10 -2.87 -21.10 -22.13
CA PRO A 10 -3.02 -21.23 -20.68
C PRO A 10 -3.78 -20.06 -20.05
N VAL A 11 -3.85 -18.90 -20.72
CA VAL A 11 -4.55 -17.70 -20.24
C VAL A 11 -6.07 -17.84 -20.37
N ALA A 12 -6.55 -18.46 -21.45
CA ALA A 12 -7.98 -18.66 -21.69
C ALA A 12 -8.62 -19.66 -20.70
N VAL A 13 -7.88 -20.70 -20.30
CA VAL A 13 -8.37 -21.70 -19.32
C VAL A 13 -8.45 -21.11 -17.91
N LEU A 14 -7.56 -20.16 -17.55
CA LEU A 14 -7.57 -19.50 -16.25
C LEU A 14 -8.77 -18.54 -16.09
N LEU A 15 -9.16 -17.84 -17.16
CA LEU A 15 -10.29 -16.90 -17.16
C LEU A 15 -11.66 -17.60 -17.10
N LEU A 16 -11.78 -18.82 -17.65
CA LEU A 16 -13.03 -19.58 -17.59
C LEU A 16 -13.33 -20.15 -16.19
N ARG A 17 -12.30 -20.40 -15.37
CA ARG A 17 -12.49 -20.98 -14.03
C ARG A 17 -12.89 -19.97 -12.95
N VAL A 18 -12.67 -18.68 -13.20
CA VAL A 18 -13.04 -17.59 -12.27
C VAL A 18 -14.49 -17.14 -12.46
N SER A 19 -15.12 -17.44 -13.60
CA SER A 19 -16.46 -16.94 -13.93
C SER A 19 -17.61 -17.90 -13.55
N GLY A 20 -17.31 -19.03 -12.92
CA GLY A 20 -18.26 -20.14 -12.73
C GLY A 20 -18.93 -20.25 -11.36
N GLN A 21 -18.72 -19.32 -10.42
CA GLN A 21 -19.31 -19.44 -9.08
C GLN A 21 -19.93 -18.11 -8.64
N HIS A 22 -21.27 -18.11 -8.70
CA HIS A 22 -22.20 -17.37 -7.86
C HIS A 22 -22.88 -16.13 -8.43
N GLN A 23 -24.05 -16.41 -8.99
CA GLN A 23 -25.25 -15.59 -8.89
C GLN A 23 -26.43 -16.56 -8.65
N PRO A 24 -27.60 -16.20 -8.09
CA PRO A 24 -28.06 -15.03 -7.29
C PRO A 24 -28.81 -15.52 -6.01
N PRO A 25 -29.96 -14.97 -5.54
CA PRO A 25 -30.30 -13.62 -5.04
C PRO A 25 -30.89 -13.70 -3.62
N HIS A 26 -30.59 -12.79 -2.68
CA HIS A 26 -31.47 -12.69 -1.49
C HIS A 26 -31.70 -11.25 -1.02
N GLY A 27 -32.98 -10.88 -1.07
CA GLY A 27 -33.67 -10.47 0.16
C GLY A 27 -33.66 -8.98 0.46
N ARG A 28 -34.45 -8.21 -0.29
CA ARG A 28 -35.20 -7.12 0.34
C ARG A 28 -36.18 -7.77 1.31
N HIS A 29 -36.11 -7.45 2.60
CA HIS A 29 -37.25 -7.12 3.46
C HIS A 29 -36.74 -6.70 4.85
N ALA A 30 -36.73 -5.39 5.08
CA ALA A 30 -36.82 -4.80 6.41
C ALA A 30 -38.06 -3.90 6.46
N ALA A 31 -38.51 -3.63 7.69
CA ALA A 31 -39.73 -2.91 8.10
C ALA A 31 -40.99 -3.78 8.07
N GLY A 32 -41.59 -4.20 9.19
CA GLY A 32 -41.69 -3.57 10.50
C GLY A 32 -42.94 -2.72 10.57
N ARG A 33 -43.95 -3.14 11.33
CA ARG A 33 -44.77 -2.23 12.14
C ARG A 33 -45.69 -2.98 13.10
N ARG A 34 -45.66 -2.49 14.33
CA ARG A 34 -46.59 -2.77 15.43
C ARG A 34 -48.03 -2.46 15.05
N ARG A 35 -48.98 -3.17 15.65
CA ARG A 35 -50.22 -2.54 16.14
C ARG A 35 -50.72 -3.26 17.40
N SER A 36 -50.99 -2.44 18.41
CA SER A 36 -51.59 -2.75 19.70
C SER A 36 -53.10 -3.01 19.56
N GLU A 37 -53.67 -3.48 20.68
CA GLU A 37 -55.10 -3.53 21.11
C GLU A 37 -55.51 -4.99 21.41
N ALA A 38 -56.24 -5.35 22.48
CA ALA A 38 -56.77 -4.69 23.65
C ALA A 38 -57.30 -5.79 24.61
N GLY A 39 -57.41 -5.49 25.91
CA GLY A 39 -58.45 -6.03 26.80
C GLY A 39 -58.39 -7.48 27.30
N GLY A 40 -58.49 -7.66 28.62
CA GLY A 40 -59.02 -8.91 29.22
C GLY A 40 -58.25 -9.47 30.42
N THR A 41 -58.72 -9.12 31.63
CA THR A 41 -58.82 -9.92 32.89
C THR A 41 -57.60 -10.70 33.43
N PRO A 42 -57.22 -10.56 34.73
CA PRO A 42 -56.08 -11.28 35.29
C PRO A 42 -56.41 -12.77 35.50
N ALA A 43 -55.84 -13.64 34.67
CA ALA A 43 -55.85 -15.08 34.84
C ALA A 43 -54.75 -15.55 35.84
N PRO A 44 -54.96 -16.64 36.59
CA PRO A 44 -54.09 -17.06 37.69
C PRO A 44 -52.67 -17.41 37.22
N ARG A 45 -51.67 -17.02 38.03
CA ARG A 45 -50.24 -17.32 37.84
C ARG A 45 -50.03 -18.83 37.67
N ARG A 46 -49.89 -19.27 36.41
CA ARG A 46 -49.35 -20.59 36.08
C ARG A 46 -47.88 -20.62 36.48
N ALA A 47 -47.49 -21.67 37.20
CA ALA A 47 -46.11 -21.97 37.55
C ALA A 47 -45.20 -21.93 36.29
N PRO A 48 -43.93 -21.49 36.43
CA PRO A 48 -43.03 -21.42 35.29
C PRO A 48 -42.84 -22.82 34.71
N ARG A 49 -43.23 -23.00 33.44
CA ARG A 49 -42.85 -24.22 32.71
C ARG A 49 -41.32 -24.26 32.63
N PRO A 50 -40.69 -25.42 32.85
CA PRO A 50 -39.25 -25.58 32.63
C PRO A 50 -38.96 -25.22 31.17
N ARG A 51 -38.15 -24.18 30.96
CA ARG A 51 -37.67 -23.84 29.62
C ARG A 51 -36.80 -25.00 29.13
N PRO A 52 -36.95 -25.45 27.87
CA PRO A 52 -35.96 -26.35 27.27
C PRO A 52 -34.58 -25.72 27.40
N TYR A 53 -33.58 -26.53 27.69
CA TYR A 53 -32.18 -26.10 27.66
C TYR A 53 -31.87 -25.55 26.27
N ALA A 54 -31.82 -24.22 26.13
CA ALA A 54 -31.23 -23.57 24.98
C ALA A 54 -29.72 -23.62 25.24
N ALA A 55 -28.99 -24.40 24.46
CA ALA A 55 -27.55 -24.26 24.42
C ALA A 55 -27.26 -22.78 24.13
N GLU A 56 -26.47 -22.12 24.99
CA GLU A 56 -25.89 -20.83 24.66
C GLU A 56 -25.04 -21.05 23.41
N VAL A 57 -25.65 -20.77 22.25
CA VAL A 57 -24.88 -20.57 21.02
C VAL A 57 -24.03 -19.36 21.32
N ALA A 58 -22.74 -19.60 21.55
CA ALA A 58 -21.76 -18.54 21.72
C ALA A 58 -22.03 -17.47 20.68
N ALA A 59 -22.22 -16.23 21.13
CA ALA A 59 -22.41 -15.11 20.23
C ALA A 59 -21.31 -15.19 19.15
N PRO A 60 -21.67 -15.09 17.86
CA PRO A 60 -20.67 -15.12 16.81
C PRO A 60 -19.59 -14.08 17.16
N PRO A 61 -18.30 -14.41 16.97
CA PRO A 61 -17.22 -13.51 17.32
C PRO A 61 -17.51 -12.14 16.70
N ALA A 62 -17.25 -11.08 17.46
CA ALA A 62 -17.41 -9.72 16.98
C ALA A 62 -16.77 -9.60 15.59
N PRO A 63 -17.41 -8.89 14.63
CA PRO A 63 -16.84 -8.74 13.30
C PRO A 63 -15.41 -8.23 13.44
N ALA A 64 -14.47 -8.91 12.78
CA ALA A 64 -13.07 -8.52 12.77
C ALA A 64 -12.98 -7.02 12.41
N PRO A 65 -12.10 -6.24 13.08
CA PRO A 65 -11.91 -4.83 12.74
C PRO A 65 -11.67 -4.72 11.23
N GLY A 66 -12.46 -3.87 10.58
CA GLY A 66 -12.50 -3.80 9.11
C GLY A 66 -11.08 -3.63 8.52
N PRO A 67 -10.74 -4.37 7.45
CA PRO A 67 -9.48 -4.17 6.75
C PRO A 67 -9.51 -2.77 6.13
N SER A 68 -8.34 -2.15 5.96
CA SER A 68 -8.11 -0.91 5.18
C SER A 68 -7.99 0.41 5.96
N ARG A 69 -7.42 0.41 7.16
CA ARG A 69 -6.80 1.64 7.69
C ARG A 69 -5.30 1.45 7.78
N ILE A 70 -4.56 2.28 7.05
CA ILE A 70 -3.09 2.35 7.18
C ILE A 70 -2.81 2.81 8.62
N PRO A 71 -2.14 1.99 9.46
CA PRO A 71 -1.62 2.45 10.74
C PRO A 71 -0.65 3.61 10.47
N ASP A 72 -0.71 4.66 11.28
CA ASP A 72 0.12 5.85 11.10
C ASP A 72 0.03 6.49 9.70
N ARG A 73 -1.18 6.50 9.11
CA ARG A 73 -1.48 7.08 7.79
C ARG A 73 -0.78 8.41 7.51
N ASP A 74 -0.78 9.32 8.49
CA ASP A 74 -0.20 10.65 8.33
C ASP A 74 1.33 10.62 8.26
N ALA A 75 1.96 9.69 9.00
CA ALA A 75 3.40 9.49 8.92
C ALA A 75 3.78 8.84 7.59
N PHE A 76 3.00 7.86 7.13
CA PHE A 76 3.20 7.24 5.83
C PHE A 76 3.07 8.25 4.69
N TYR A 77 2.03 9.08 4.71
CA TYR A 77 1.84 10.14 3.71
C TYR A 77 2.96 11.17 3.73
N ARG A 78 3.40 11.60 4.92
CA ARG A 78 4.57 12.48 5.06
C ARG A 78 5.82 11.87 4.44
N LEU A 79 6.07 10.58 4.69
CA LEU A 79 7.22 9.89 4.10
C LEU A 79 7.07 9.76 2.57
N ALA A 80 5.89 9.38 2.08
CA ALA A 80 5.66 9.07 0.68
C ALA A 80 5.62 10.30 -0.23
N GLU A 81 5.11 11.42 0.25
CA GLU A 81 4.84 12.61 -0.58
C GLU A 81 5.69 13.83 -0.19
N LEU A 82 6.05 13.95 1.09
CA LEU A 82 6.65 15.18 1.63
C LEU A 82 8.13 15.01 2.03
N SER A 83 8.66 13.78 2.00
CA SER A 83 10.05 13.53 2.34
C SER A 83 10.99 13.77 1.15
N PRO A 84 12.29 13.97 1.40
CA PRO A 84 13.31 14.01 0.34
C PRO A 84 13.37 12.74 -0.52
N HIS A 85 12.81 11.62 -0.04
CA HIS A 85 12.83 10.33 -0.74
C HIS A 85 11.72 10.21 -1.79
N ALA A 86 10.63 10.99 -1.67
CA ALA A 86 9.45 10.92 -2.53
C ALA A 86 9.76 10.94 -4.06
N PRO A 87 10.74 11.73 -4.56
CA PRO A 87 11.05 11.73 -5.99
C PRO A 87 11.68 10.44 -6.48
N GLY A 88 12.47 9.76 -5.65
CA GLY A 88 13.27 8.59 -6.02
C GLY A 88 12.62 7.24 -5.72
N TRP A 89 11.51 7.23 -4.97
CA TRP A 89 10.91 6.01 -4.43
C TRP A 89 9.40 5.94 -4.66
N ASN A 90 8.89 4.74 -4.90
CA ASN A 90 7.47 4.42 -4.93
C ASN A 90 7.10 3.73 -3.61
N PHE A 91 6.14 4.30 -2.89
CA PHE A 91 5.71 3.80 -1.59
C PHE A 91 4.39 3.04 -1.73
N THR A 92 4.32 1.84 -1.14
CA THR A 92 3.10 1.02 -1.10
C THR A 92 2.84 0.53 0.32
N TYR A 93 1.55 0.31 0.60
CA TYR A 93 1.09 -0.27 1.85
C TYR A 93 0.25 -1.52 1.58
N ASP A 94 0.64 -2.65 2.15
CA ASP A 94 -0.09 -3.92 2.10
C ASP A 94 -0.33 -4.46 3.52
N HIS A 95 -1.54 -4.26 4.02
CA HIS A 95 -1.97 -4.71 5.35
C HIS A 95 -1.94 -6.24 5.58
N THR A 96 -1.77 -7.04 4.52
CA THR A 96 -1.69 -8.50 4.63
C THR A 96 -0.25 -9.00 4.77
N ALA A 97 0.74 -8.15 4.47
CA ALA A 97 2.15 -8.50 4.55
C ALA A 97 2.71 -8.34 5.97
N LEU A 98 3.69 -9.18 6.33
CA LEU A 98 4.44 -9.05 7.60
C LEU A 98 5.20 -7.72 7.71
N ALA A 99 5.67 -7.20 6.56
CA ALA A 99 6.28 -5.89 6.42
C ALA A 99 5.38 -5.04 5.50
N PRO A 100 4.35 -4.39 6.05
CA PRO A 100 3.29 -3.81 5.25
C PRO A 100 3.72 -2.53 4.52
N TYR A 101 4.77 -1.84 4.99
CA TYR A 101 5.27 -0.62 4.33
C TYR A 101 6.43 -0.98 3.41
N THR A 102 6.32 -0.64 2.14
CA THR A 102 7.35 -0.93 1.14
C THR A 102 7.72 0.34 0.39
N ALA A 103 9.03 0.53 0.12
CA ALA A 103 9.57 1.54 -0.76
C ALA A 103 10.37 0.85 -1.88
N ARG A 104 10.04 1.17 -3.14
CA ARG A 104 10.72 0.65 -4.32
C ARG A 104 11.43 1.76 -5.06
N ASN A 105 12.72 1.60 -5.33
CA ASN A 105 13.48 2.62 -6.04
C ASN A 105 12.98 2.76 -7.49
N ARG A 106 12.80 4.00 -7.96
CA ARG A 106 12.30 4.28 -9.31
C ARG A 106 13.35 4.09 -10.41
N ALA A 107 14.61 4.38 -10.11
CA ALA A 107 15.73 4.21 -11.04
C ALA A 107 16.19 2.73 -11.09
N GLU A 108 16.09 2.03 -9.96
CA GLU A 108 16.48 0.62 -9.82
C GLU A 108 15.33 -0.22 -9.25
N PRO A 109 14.39 -0.69 -10.08
CA PRO A 109 13.17 -1.37 -9.61
C PRO A 109 13.41 -2.68 -8.84
N GLN A 110 14.61 -3.26 -8.90
CA GLN A 110 15.01 -4.41 -8.08
C GLN A 110 15.34 -4.04 -6.62
N MET A 111 15.62 -2.76 -6.34
CA MET A 111 15.90 -2.27 -4.99
C MET A 111 14.59 -1.99 -4.27
N VAL A 112 14.27 -2.85 -3.30
CA VAL A 112 13.05 -2.78 -2.49
C VAL A 112 13.43 -2.83 -1.02
N ILE A 113 12.86 -1.92 -0.24
CA ILE A 113 13.00 -1.87 1.21
C ILE A 113 11.61 -2.05 1.79
N ALA A 114 11.45 -3.00 2.70
CA ALA A 114 10.18 -3.24 3.40
C ALA A 114 10.40 -3.16 4.90
N ALA A 115 9.41 -2.64 5.62
CA ALA A 115 9.47 -2.50 7.07
C ALA A 115 8.12 -2.80 7.73
N ALA A 116 8.19 -3.23 8.99
CA ALA A 116 7.01 -3.42 9.84
C ALA A 116 6.36 -2.08 10.25
N ARG A 117 7.16 -1.02 10.37
CA ARG A 117 6.73 0.33 10.80
C ARG A 117 7.21 1.40 9.84
N VAL A 118 6.45 2.48 9.71
CA VAL A 118 6.82 3.64 8.88
C VAL A 118 8.14 4.28 9.35
N ALA A 119 8.34 4.40 10.66
CA ALA A 119 9.55 5.00 11.23
C ALA A 119 10.82 4.23 10.83
N ASP A 120 10.77 2.90 10.87
CA ASP A 120 11.89 2.04 10.50
C ASP A 120 12.18 2.13 8.99
N LEU A 121 11.14 2.24 8.16
CA LEU A 121 11.30 2.47 6.73
C LEU A 121 12.00 3.79 6.43
N GLY A 122 11.58 4.87 7.12
CA GLY A 122 12.22 6.18 7.01
C GLY A 122 13.69 6.13 7.41
N ALA A 123 14.01 5.53 8.55
CA ALA A 123 15.39 5.40 9.02
C ALA A 123 16.28 4.59 8.07
N MET A 124 15.76 3.50 7.48
CA MET A 124 16.49 2.73 6.47
C MET A 124 16.74 3.56 5.21
N LEU A 125 15.75 4.31 4.72
CA LEU A 125 15.93 5.20 3.58
C LEU A 125 16.97 6.28 3.88
N ASP A 126 16.90 6.91 5.06
CA ASP A 126 17.88 7.90 5.51
C ASP A 126 19.29 7.31 5.61
N SER A 127 19.44 6.03 5.98
CA SER A 127 20.76 5.38 6.03
C SER A 127 21.38 5.17 4.65
N ILE A 128 20.55 4.98 3.62
CA ILE A 128 20.96 4.76 2.23
C ILE A 128 21.21 6.09 1.51
N THR A 129 20.51 7.15 1.91
CA THR A 129 20.57 8.48 1.29
C THR A 129 21.33 9.53 2.11
N SER A 130 21.72 9.24 3.35
CA SER A 130 22.80 9.94 4.07
C SER A 130 24.00 10.06 3.14
N PRO A 131 24.78 11.16 3.17
CA PRO A 131 25.52 11.66 2.01
C PRO A 131 26.69 10.76 1.58
N ALA A 132 26.37 9.59 1.01
CA ALA A 132 27.05 9.02 -0.13
C ALA A 132 26.45 9.74 -1.33
N TRP A 133 26.94 10.96 -1.58
CA TRP A 133 26.78 11.61 -2.89
C TRP A 133 26.91 10.51 -3.97
N PRO A 134 25.91 10.32 -4.86
CA PRO A 134 26.13 9.49 -6.03
C PRO A 134 27.21 10.19 -6.85
N ARG A 135 28.47 9.80 -6.61
CA ARG A 135 29.56 10.19 -7.50
C ARG A 135 29.24 9.53 -8.83
N PRO A 136 29.27 10.27 -9.95
CA PRO A 136 29.44 9.63 -11.24
C PRO A 136 30.61 8.63 -11.09
N ALA A 137 30.39 7.35 -11.42
CA ALA A 137 31.35 6.27 -11.14
C ALA A 137 32.77 6.57 -11.66
N ALA A 138 32.86 7.41 -12.68
CA ALA A 138 33.97 8.31 -12.93
C ALA A 138 33.42 9.43 -13.83
N LEU A 139 34.01 10.62 -13.81
CA LEU A 139 33.79 11.56 -14.91
C LEU A 139 34.25 10.88 -16.20
N THR A 140 33.37 10.84 -17.21
CA THR A 140 33.75 10.32 -18.53
C THR A 140 34.95 11.12 -19.05
N ALA A 141 35.76 10.55 -19.94
CA ALA A 141 36.88 11.27 -20.54
C ALA A 141 36.42 12.60 -21.19
N GLN A 142 35.21 12.60 -21.76
CA GLN A 142 34.55 13.77 -22.33
C GLN A 142 34.18 14.83 -21.28
N GLN A 143 33.66 14.43 -20.12
CA GLN A 143 33.36 15.38 -19.05
C GLN A 143 34.64 15.97 -18.44
N ARG A 144 35.71 15.17 -18.34
CA ARG A 144 37.03 15.64 -17.89
C ARG A 144 37.65 16.63 -18.88
N SER A 145 37.53 16.38 -20.19
CA SER A 145 38.05 17.30 -21.20
C SER A 145 37.24 18.60 -21.26
N ALA A 146 35.90 18.53 -21.17
CA ALA A 146 35.05 19.70 -21.12
C ALA A 146 35.37 20.59 -19.89
N ALA A 147 35.47 19.99 -18.70
CA ALA A 147 35.84 20.72 -17.49
C ALA A 147 37.26 21.33 -17.55
N ALA A 148 38.20 20.67 -18.24
CA ALA A 148 39.55 21.21 -18.45
C ALA A 148 39.55 22.42 -19.40
N LEU A 149 38.69 22.41 -20.43
CA LEU A 149 38.53 23.53 -21.36
C LEU A 149 37.90 24.75 -20.67
N GLU A 150 36.81 24.56 -19.94
CA GLU A 150 36.13 25.63 -19.19
C GLU A 150 37.08 26.30 -18.20
N ARG A 151 37.90 25.50 -17.50
CA ARG A 151 38.89 26.02 -16.55
C ARG A 151 40.02 26.79 -17.24
N GLY A 152 40.48 26.34 -18.41
CA GLY A 152 41.47 27.06 -19.20
C GLY A 152 40.94 28.39 -19.76
N GLU A 153 39.65 28.46 -20.09
CA GLU A 153 38.99 29.68 -20.54
C GLU A 153 38.85 30.70 -19.39
N LEU A 154 38.42 30.23 -18.21
CA LEU A 154 38.37 31.05 -17.00
C LEU A 154 39.76 31.60 -16.63
N ASP A 155 40.80 30.77 -16.66
CA ASP A 155 42.17 31.21 -16.35
C ASP A 155 42.70 32.25 -17.35
N ARG A 156 42.24 32.22 -18.61
CA ARG A 156 42.55 33.25 -19.61
C ARG A 156 41.82 34.54 -19.32
N LEU A 157 40.52 34.47 -19.00
CA LEU A 157 39.71 35.63 -18.66
C LEU A 157 40.24 36.34 -17.40
N VAL A 158 40.60 35.58 -16.36
CA VAL A 158 41.18 36.13 -15.13
C VAL A 158 42.51 36.83 -15.41
N ARG A 159 43.40 36.23 -16.20
CA ARG A 159 44.67 36.89 -16.58
C ARG A 159 44.46 38.12 -17.47
N ALA A 160 43.50 38.08 -18.39
CA ALA A 160 43.18 39.22 -19.24
C ALA A 160 42.53 40.38 -18.45
N GLY A 161 41.79 40.07 -17.39
CA GLY A 161 41.20 41.06 -16.47
C GLY A 161 42.18 41.63 -15.44
N ALA A 162 43.15 40.84 -14.98
CA ALA A 162 44.15 41.24 -13.99
C ALA A 162 45.28 42.14 -14.55
N GLY A 163 45.33 42.33 -15.87
CA GLY A 163 46.30 43.19 -16.55
C GLY A 163 45.79 44.60 -16.90
N ARG A 164 44.64 45.03 -16.34
CA ARG A 164 44.08 46.37 -16.50
C ARG A 164 44.22 47.19 -15.23
#